data_AF-A0A933BBB8-F1
#
_entry.id   AF-A0A933BBB8-F1
#
_cell.length_a   1.000
_cell.length_b   1.000
_cell.length_c   1.000
_cell.angle_alpha   90.00
_cell.angle_beta   90.00
_cell.angle_gamma   90.00
#
_symmetry.space_group_name_H-M   'P 1'
#
loop_
_entity.id
_entity.type
_entity.pdbx_description
1 polymer ?
#
loop_
_entity_poly.entity_id
_entity_poly.type
_entity_poly.pdbx_seq_one_letter_code
_entity_poly.pdbx_strand_id
1 'polypeptide(L)'
;MNIALMLSFPVLITNWAFASPETAKMGSERRFIAAQVSDFVELGLFFLPDRWDYWVEQAAMRPLRDLRWNKALITRVSLPAQLDRHRDLQTRQLGSSVWQIGIAGDPGLKNYFLTFRRGDRLEIRPVGELKRLRGEGVNAEIEPGVTYNFRLAVWIFDPFRGSTIHMKPVSNTRGPSHKPSTGEIIDALKARAHAFKHAGVEYHALYSTDVDPNTNRLMDSRTFLFLHENGLSTRAWRFSESSLPLGQPVEVSFGDAKFILTRTGSELLIQGR
;
A
#
# COMPACT_ATOMS: atom_id res chain seq x y z
N MET A 1 32.28 49.08 -29.33
CA MET A 1 31.90 47.66 -29.26
C MET A 1 30.49 47.62 -28.65
N ASN A 2 29.54 47.06 -29.41
CA ASN A 2 28.07 47.12 -29.31
C ASN A 2 27.50 46.88 -27.89
N ILE A 3 26.52 47.65 -27.35
CA ILE A 3 25.08 47.81 -27.70
C ILE A 3 24.37 46.43 -27.60
N ALA A 4 23.35 46.17 -26.77
CA ALA A 4 22.08 46.90 -26.60
C ALA A 4 21.24 46.40 -25.38
N LEU A 5 20.52 47.36 -24.76
CA LEU A 5 19.08 47.36 -24.37
C LEU A 5 18.49 46.21 -23.53
N MET A 6 17.89 46.40 -22.33
CA MET A 6 16.91 47.38 -21.80
C MET A 6 15.54 47.32 -22.47
N LEU A 7 14.48 47.17 -21.65
CA LEU A 7 13.11 47.75 -21.70
C LEU A 7 12.25 46.98 -20.65
N SER A 8 11.93 47.53 -19.45
CA SER A 8 10.90 48.54 -19.09
C SER A 8 9.49 47.94 -18.93
N PHE A 9 8.56 48.28 -18.03
CA PHE A 9 8.40 49.06 -16.77
C PHE A 9 6.95 48.70 -16.25
N PRO A 10 6.53 49.10 -15.02
CA PRO A 10 5.33 48.68 -14.26
C PRO A 10 4.27 49.80 -14.06
N VAL A 11 3.07 49.48 -13.52
CA VAL A 11 2.07 50.41 -12.89
C VAL A 11 1.16 49.56 -11.96
N LEU A 12 1.00 49.69 -10.62
CA LEU A 12 0.64 50.74 -9.63
C LEU A 12 -0.86 51.16 -9.60
N ILE A 13 -1.47 51.11 -8.41
CA ILE A 13 -2.57 51.94 -7.82
C ILE A 13 -3.22 51.09 -6.69
N THR A 14 -2.87 51.23 -5.39
CA THR A 14 -3.40 52.17 -4.36
C THR A 14 -4.94 52.19 -4.24
N ASN A 15 -5.64 52.32 -3.11
CA ASN A 15 -5.50 52.28 -1.64
C ASN A 15 -6.92 52.68 -1.12
N TRP A 16 -7.26 52.46 0.16
CA TRP A 16 -8.39 53.08 0.94
C TRP A 16 -9.81 52.49 0.74
N ALA A 17 -10.78 52.61 1.64
CA ALA A 17 -10.92 52.77 3.11
C ALA A 17 -12.45 52.72 3.38
N PHE A 18 -12.83 52.53 4.64
CA PHE A 18 -14.17 52.40 5.23
C PHE A 18 -15.34 53.26 4.70
N ALA A 19 -16.56 52.67 4.78
CA ALA A 19 -17.87 53.21 5.24
C ALA A 19 -19.04 52.70 4.36
N SER A 20 -19.93 51.83 4.85
CA SER A 20 -21.20 52.14 5.55
C SER A 20 -22.43 52.03 4.62
N PRO A 21 -23.62 51.59 5.10
CA PRO A 21 -24.62 50.87 4.30
C PRO A 21 -25.76 51.75 3.76
N GLU A 22 -26.66 51.09 3.03
CA GLU A 22 -27.98 51.55 2.54
C GLU A 22 -28.03 52.24 1.17
N THR A 23 -28.39 51.45 0.15
CA THR A 23 -29.55 51.79 -0.69
C THR A 23 -30.05 50.54 -1.39
N ALA A 24 -31.21 50.09 -0.92
CA ALA A 24 -32.05 49.09 -1.56
C ALA A 24 -32.59 49.61 -2.90
N LYS A 25 -32.97 48.66 -3.76
CA LYS A 25 -33.62 48.81 -5.08
C LYS A 25 -32.71 48.86 -6.32
N MET A 26 -31.95 47.78 -6.49
CA MET A 26 -31.91 47.06 -7.77
C MET A 26 -32.13 45.56 -7.46
N GLY A 27 -33.37 45.25 -7.12
CA GLY A 27 -33.84 43.92 -6.77
C GLY A 27 -34.37 43.21 -8.01
N SER A 28 -33.49 42.46 -8.69
CA SER A 28 -33.82 41.25 -9.47
C SER A 28 -32.59 40.63 -10.16
N GLU A 29 -31.46 41.33 -10.26
CA GLU A 29 -30.26 40.79 -10.96
C GLU A 29 -29.04 40.54 -10.05
N ARG A 30 -29.16 40.75 -8.73
CA ARG A 30 -28.14 40.37 -7.74
C ARG A 30 -28.39 39.02 -7.06
N ARG A 31 -29.30 38.21 -7.58
CA ARG A 31 -29.49 36.78 -7.18
C ARG A 31 -28.95 35.77 -8.19
N PHE A 32 -28.28 36.22 -9.25
CA PHE A 32 -27.63 35.34 -10.23
C PHE A 32 -26.09 35.43 -10.25
N ILE A 33 -25.49 36.32 -9.46
CA ILE A 33 -24.03 36.40 -9.25
C ILE A 33 -23.72 36.50 -7.74
N ALA A 34 -24.40 35.65 -6.97
CA ALA A 34 -24.04 35.24 -5.62
C ALA A 34 -24.26 33.72 -5.45
N ALA A 35 -24.33 33.00 -6.58
CA ALA A 35 -24.55 31.56 -6.69
C ALA A 35 -23.58 30.88 -7.67
N GLN A 36 -22.49 31.56 -8.08
CA GLN A 36 -21.56 31.01 -9.09
C GLN A 36 -20.09 31.47 -8.97
N VAL A 37 -19.67 31.92 -7.78
CA VAL A 37 -18.25 32.06 -7.37
C VAL A 37 -18.22 31.92 -5.84
N SER A 38 -17.76 30.85 -5.21
CA SER A 38 -17.16 29.64 -5.71
C SER A 38 -17.66 28.50 -4.84
N ASP A 39 -18.36 27.56 -5.47
CA ASP A 39 -18.64 26.20 -4.99
C ASP A 39 -17.35 25.36 -4.94
N PHE A 40 -16.26 25.96 -4.45
CA PHE A 40 -14.95 25.35 -4.26
C PHE A 40 -14.63 25.11 -2.78
N VAL A 41 -15.65 25.15 -1.93
CA VAL A 41 -15.58 24.80 -0.51
C VAL A 41 -16.39 23.53 -0.19
N GLU A 42 -17.09 22.93 -1.16
CA GLU A 42 -17.85 21.67 -0.96
C GLU A 42 -17.60 20.56 -2.01
N LEU A 43 -16.53 20.64 -2.81
CA LEU A 43 -16.17 19.60 -3.80
C LEU A 43 -14.76 19.00 -3.64
N GLY A 44 -14.17 19.10 -2.45
CA GLY A 44 -12.87 18.49 -2.13
C GLY A 44 -12.88 17.44 -1.01
N LEU A 45 -14.04 17.14 -0.41
CA LEU A 45 -14.16 16.32 0.80
C LEU A 45 -15.02 15.05 0.62
N PHE A 46 -15.37 14.70 -0.63
CA PHE A 46 -16.12 13.48 -0.97
C PHE A 46 -15.26 12.30 -1.49
N PHE A 47 -13.93 12.38 -1.43
CA PHE A 47 -13.06 11.29 -1.94
C PHE A 47 -12.03 10.73 -0.98
N LEU A 48 -12.18 10.89 0.34
CA LEU A 48 -11.38 10.11 1.28
C LEU A 48 -12.30 9.41 2.27
N PRO A 49 -13.03 8.37 1.83
CA PRO A 49 -13.88 7.64 2.75
C PRO A 49 -13.01 7.00 3.84
N ASP A 50 -13.57 6.80 5.02
CA ASP A 50 -13.14 5.76 5.98
C ASP A 50 -13.23 4.32 5.39
N ARG A 51 -13.29 4.17 4.06
CA ARG A 51 -13.33 2.94 3.26
C ARG A 51 -11.98 2.66 2.59
N TRP A 52 -10.88 2.89 3.29
CA TRP A 52 -9.54 2.56 2.78
C TRP A 52 -9.04 1.22 3.31
N ASP A 53 -9.97 0.37 3.80
CA ASP A 53 -9.73 -1.03 4.18
C ASP A 53 -9.93 -1.99 3.00
N TYR A 54 -10.26 -1.50 1.79
CA TYR A 54 -10.65 -2.30 0.63
C TYR A 54 -9.50 -2.67 -0.33
N TRP A 55 -8.23 -2.39 0.03
CA TRP A 55 -7.12 -2.73 -0.86
C TRP A 55 -6.73 -4.19 -0.78
N VAL A 56 -6.92 -4.80 0.38
CA VAL A 56 -6.60 -6.21 0.64
C VAL A 56 -7.89 -6.93 0.95
N GLU A 57 -8.46 -7.54 -0.09
CA GLU A 57 -9.74 -8.23 -0.02
C GLU A 57 -9.54 -9.71 0.31
N GLN A 58 -10.44 -10.30 1.09
CA GLN A 58 -10.52 -11.75 1.17
C GLN A 58 -11.01 -12.28 -0.19
N ALA A 59 -10.22 -13.11 -0.85
CA ALA A 59 -10.63 -13.68 -2.13
C ALA A 59 -11.88 -14.55 -1.94
N ALA A 60 -12.85 -14.42 -2.86
CA ALA A 60 -14.02 -15.29 -2.86
C ALA A 60 -13.62 -16.68 -3.38
N MET A 61 -13.84 -17.72 -2.58
CA MET A 61 -13.36 -19.07 -2.84
C MET A 61 -14.51 -20.07 -2.90
N ARG A 62 -14.45 -20.99 -3.86
CA ARG A 62 -15.42 -22.07 -4.01
C ARG A 62 -14.71 -23.38 -4.40
N PRO A 63 -14.80 -24.43 -3.57
CA PRO A 63 -14.31 -25.76 -3.95
C PRO A 63 -15.05 -26.27 -5.20
N LEU A 64 -14.30 -26.82 -6.15
CA LEU A 64 -14.91 -27.44 -7.33
C LEU A 64 -15.16 -28.92 -7.06
N ARG A 65 -16.41 -29.37 -7.25
CA ARG A 65 -16.83 -30.76 -7.05
C ARG A 65 -16.60 -31.63 -8.29
N ASP A 66 -16.74 -31.04 -9.48
CA ASP A 66 -16.54 -31.74 -10.75
C ASP A 66 -15.37 -31.15 -11.52
N LEU A 67 -14.37 -32.01 -11.70
CA LEU A 67 -13.12 -31.74 -12.37
C LEU A 67 -13.23 -32.08 -13.85
N ARG A 68 -14.03 -31.32 -14.62
CA ARG A 68 -13.92 -31.37 -16.08
C ARG A 68 -12.68 -30.57 -16.49
N TRP A 69 -11.53 -31.21 -16.36
CA TRP A 69 -10.21 -30.70 -16.71
C TRP A 69 -10.10 -30.46 -18.22
N ASN A 70 -10.09 -29.19 -18.62
CA ASN A 70 -9.56 -28.72 -19.92
C ASN A 70 -9.31 -27.19 -19.88
N LYS A 71 -8.83 -26.68 -18.74
CA LYS A 71 -8.50 -25.26 -18.59
C LYS A 71 -7.00 -25.06 -18.68
N ALA A 72 -6.59 -24.06 -19.46
CA ALA A 72 -5.18 -23.78 -19.74
C ALA A 72 -4.44 -23.46 -18.43
N LEU A 73 -3.38 -24.21 -18.15
CA LEU A 73 -2.42 -23.89 -17.10
C LEU A 73 -1.76 -22.56 -17.46
N ILE A 74 -1.89 -21.57 -16.58
CA ILE A 74 -1.25 -20.27 -16.75
C ILE A 74 0.19 -20.35 -16.24
N THR A 75 0.36 -20.83 -15.00
CA THR A 75 1.68 -20.90 -14.37
C THR A 75 1.72 -21.93 -13.24
N ARG A 76 2.95 -22.30 -12.88
CA ARG A 76 3.30 -23.05 -11.66
C ARG A 76 4.15 -22.15 -10.76
N VAL A 77 3.84 -22.15 -9.47
CA VAL A 77 4.57 -21.37 -8.47
C VAL A 77 5.24 -22.35 -7.51
N SER A 78 6.57 -22.37 -7.41
CA SER A 78 7.26 -23.18 -6.41
C SER A 78 7.11 -22.54 -5.02
N LEU A 79 6.38 -23.21 -4.12
CA LEU A 79 6.09 -22.68 -2.78
C LEU A 79 7.35 -22.51 -1.92
N PRO A 80 8.27 -23.50 -1.84
CA PRO A 80 9.52 -23.32 -1.09
C PRO A 80 10.38 -22.19 -1.64
N ALA A 81 10.42 -22.03 -2.98
CA ALA A 81 11.23 -20.98 -3.59
C ALA A 81 10.62 -19.58 -3.48
N GLN A 82 9.32 -19.48 -3.17
CA GLN A 82 8.58 -18.22 -3.03
C GLN A 82 8.32 -17.81 -1.58
N LEU A 83 8.43 -18.76 -0.64
CA LEU A 83 8.20 -18.52 0.77
C LEU A 83 9.09 -17.39 1.28
N ASP A 84 8.44 -16.33 1.77
CA ASP A 84 9.07 -15.20 2.45
C ASP A 84 10.12 -14.42 1.63
N ARG A 85 10.19 -14.62 0.31
CA ARG A 85 11.12 -13.87 -0.57
C ARG A 85 11.00 -12.37 -0.41
N HIS A 86 9.81 -11.89 -0.08
CA HIS A 86 9.46 -10.50 0.06
C HIS A 86 9.57 -9.98 1.51
N ARG A 87 10.09 -10.77 2.46
CA ARG A 87 10.33 -10.30 3.83
C ARG A 87 11.45 -9.25 3.91
N ASP A 88 12.36 -9.26 2.92
CA ASP A 88 13.51 -8.35 2.87
C ASP A 88 13.35 -7.34 1.74
N LEU A 89 12.37 -6.45 1.86
CA LEU A 89 12.00 -5.49 0.80
C LEU A 89 13.07 -4.43 0.57
N GLN A 90 13.56 -3.84 1.66
CA GLN A 90 14.48 -2.71 1.61
C GLN A 90 15.67 -2.95 2.52
N THR A 91 16.85 -2.53 2.08
CA THR A 91 18.04 -2.50 2.93
C THR A 91 18.31 -1.06 3.35
N ARG A 92 18.37 -0.81 4.67
CA ARG A 92 18.61 0.53 5.23
C ARG A 92 19.49 0.43 6.46
N GLN A 93 20.27 1.48 6.71
CA GLN A 93 20.97 1.65 7.96
C GLN A 93 20.01 2.21 9.01
N LEU A 94 19.79 1.47 10.10
CA LEU A 94 19.03 1.92 11.27
C LEU A 94 19.95 1.79 12.48
N GLY A 95 20.19 2.90 13.17
CA GLY A 95 21.28 2.93 14.16
C GLY A 95 22.65 2.87 13.50
N SER A 96 23.54 2.06 14.08
CA SER A 96 24.87 1.75 13.54
C SER A 96 24.88 0.56 12.57
N SER A 97 23.72 -0.07 12.34
CA SER A 97 23.63 -1.36 11.64
C SER A 97 22.79 -1.31 10.39
N VAL A 98 23.13 -2.17 9.43
CA VAL A 98 22.35 -2.38 8.21
C VAL A 98 21.31 -3.46 8.46
N TRP A 99 20.06 -3.14 8.15
CA TRP A 99 18.90 -4.00 8.34
C TRP A 99 18.16 -4.21 7.02
N GLN A 100 17.67 -5.42 6.83
CA GLN A 100 16.64 -5.72 5.85
C GLN A 100 15.28 -5.50 6.50
N ILE A 101 14.48 -4.64 5.89
CA ILE A 101 13.18 -4.21 6.38
C ILE A 101 12.11 -4.78 5.47
N GLY A 102 11.05 -5.30 6.06
CA GLY A 102 9.85 -5.70 5.35
C GLY A 102 8.60 -5.62 6.22
N ILE A 103 7.53 -6.22 5.70
CA ILE A 103 6.22 -6.25 6.34
C ILE A 103 5.75 -7.70 6.34
N ALA A 104 5.16 -8.12 7.45
CA ALA A 104 4.43 -9.37 7.59
C ALA A 104 3.02 -9.11 8.13
N GLY A 105 2.17 -10.13 8.12
CA GLY A 105 0.85 -10.05 8.73
C GLY A 105 0.51 -11.33 9.50
N ASP A 106 -0.56 -11.25 10.28
CA ASP A 106 -1.15 -12.42 10.95
C ASP A 106 -2.01 -13.24 9.97
N PRO A 107 -2.53 -14.41 10.39
CA PRO A 107 -3.43 -15.19 9.55
C PRO A 107 -4.65 -14.35 9.11
N GLY A 108 -4.74 -14.12 7.80
CA GLY A 108 -5.78 -13.26 7.25
C GLY A 108 -5.50 -11.76 7.38
N LEU A 109 -4.24 -11.33 7.53
CA LEU A 109 -3.78 -9.93 7.42
C LEU A 109 -4.69 -8.91 8.14
N LYS A 110 -5.14 -9.25 9.34
CA LYS A 110 -5.90 -8.35 10.23
C LYS A 110 -4.95 -7.41 10.97
N ASN A 111 -3.77 -7.91 11.34
CA ASN A 111 -2.69 -7.17 11.96
C ASN A 111 -1.46 -7.20 11.06
N TYR A 112 -0.71 -6.10 11.06
CA TYR A 112 0.53 -5.94 10.29
C TYR A 112 1.72 -5.75 11.23
N PHE A 113 2.87 -6.23 10.79
CA PHE A 113 4.12 -6.20 11.55
C PHE A 113 5.25 -5.69 10.67
N LEU A 114 6.12 -4.87 11.24
CA LEU A 114 7.42 -4.56 10.66
C LEU A 114 8.37 -5.71 10.98
N THR A 115 9.12 -6.16 9.97
CA THR A 115 10.17 -7.17 10.13
C THR A 115 11.53 -6.55 9.88
N PHE A 116 12.48 -6.81 10.78
CA PHE A 116 13.86 -6.36 10.67
C PHE A 116 14.79 -7.56 10.74
N ARG A 117 15.56 -7.80 9.68
CA ARG A 117 16.50 -8.92 9.61
C ARG A 117 17.95 -8.44 9.47
N ARG A 118 18.84 -9.05 10.26
CA ARG A 118 20.29 -8.85 10.19
C ARG A 118 20.99 -10.17 10.49
N GLY A 119 21.57 -10.80 9.47
CA GLY A 119 22.10 -12.17 9.59
C GLY A 119 20.97 -13.13 10.01
N ASP A 120 21.21 -13.88 11.09
CA ASP A 120 20.26 -14.84 11.67
C ASP A 120 19.25 -14.19 12.64
N ARG A 121 19.43 -12.89 12.96
CA ARG A 121 18.51 -12.17 13.85
C ARG A 121 17.31 -11.66 13.07
N LEU A 122 16.12 -12.02 13.53
CA LEU A 122 14.84 -11.50 13.05
C LEU A 122 14.09 -10.84 14.21
N GLU A 123 13.74 -9.58 14.03
CA GLU A 123 12.91 -8.81 14.95
C GLU A 123 11.59 -8.50 14.27
N ILE A 124 10.49 -8.81 14.97
CA ILE A 124 9.13 -8.56 14.49
C ILE A 124 8.49 -7.59 15.48
N ARG A 125 7.94 -6.50 14.95
CA ARG A 125 7.31 -5.45 15.76
C ARG A 125 5.93 -5.13 15.22
N PRO A 126 4.90 -5.10 16.07
CA PRO A 126 3.55 -4.79 15.63
C PRO A 126 3.51 -3.35 15.11
N VAL A 127 2.84 -3.14 13.97
CA VAL A 127 2.46 -1.81 13.51
C VAL A 127 1.32 -1.27 14.39
N GLY A 128 0.48 -2.16 14.94
CA GLY A 128 -0.76 -1.79 15.60
C GLY A 128 -1.80 -1.30 14.59
N GLU A 129 -2.66 -0.38 14.99
CA GLU A 129 -3.70 0.15 14.13
C GLU A 129 -3.11 1.00 12.99
N LEU A 130 -3.59 0.78 11.76
CA LEU A 130 -3.15 1.53 10.58
C LEU A 130 -3.36 3.05 10.71
N LYS A 131 -4.36 3.47 11.50
CA LYS A 131 -4.60 4.88 11.84
C LYS A 131 -3.40 5.51 12.54
N ARG A 132 -2.73 4.80 13.44
CA ARG A 132 -1.53 5.29 14.14
C ARG A 132 -0.37 5.46 13.17
N LEU A 133 -0.18 4.51 12.25
CA LEU A 133 0.83 4.63 11.21
C LEU A 133 0.63 5.88 10.34
N ARG A 134 -0.61 6.26 10.03
CA ARG A 134 -0.94 7.47 9.25
C ARG A 134 -0.91 8.77 10.09
N GLY A 135 -1.15 8.66 11.40
CA GLY A 135 -1.17 9.76 12.36
C GLY A 135 0.20 10.08 12.96
N GLU A 136 0.38 9.79 14.25
CA GLU A 136 1.64 10.07 14.97
C GLU A 136 2.81 9.14 14.60
N GLY A 137 2.54 8.07 13.87
CA GLY A 137 3.50 7.01 13.57
C GLY A 137 3.59 5.96 14.67
N VAL A 138 4.41 4.95 14.43
CA VAL A 138 4.60 3.79 15.31
C VAL A 138 6.06 3.71 15.69
N ASN A 139 6.35 3.74 16.99
CA ASN A 139 7.70 3.53 17.49
C ASN A 139 7.99 2.03 17.55
N ALA A 140 9.02 1.59 16.83
CA ALA A 140 9.51 0.22 16.87
C ALA A 140 10.96 0.21 17.34
N GLU A 141 11.21 -0.47 18.46
CA GLU A 141 12.56 -0.74 18.95
C GLU A 141 13.14 -1.93 18.17
N ILE A 142 14.17 -1.66 17.38
CA ILE A 142 14.79 -2.64 16.47
C ILE A 142 15.85 -3.44 17.23
N GLU A 143 16.62 -2.76 18.07
CA GLU A 143 17.55 -3.36 19.03
C GLU A 143 17.68 -2.44 20.25
N PRO A 144 18.24 -2.92 21.39
CA PRO A 144 18.29 -2.14 22.62
C PRO A 144 18.83 -0.73 22.41
N GLY A 145 18.00 0.29 22.71
CA GLY A 145 18.37 1.70 22.58
C GLY A 145 18.30 2.27 21.16
N VAL A 146 17.86 1.49 20.17
CA VAL A 146 17.64 1.92 18.78
C VAL A 146 16.16 1.79 18.44
N THR A 147 15.45 2.92 18.54
CA THR A 147 14.03 3.02 18.23
C THR A 147 13.78 3.99 17.10
N TYR A 148 12.95 3.56 16.14
CA TYR A 148 12.54 4.38 15.02
C TYR A 148 11.03 4.57 15.03
N ASN A 149 10.58 5.79 14.76
CA ASN A 149 9.20 6.11 14.44
C ASN A 149 8.97 5.89 12.94
N PHE A 150 8.00 5.02 12.64
CA PHE A 150 7.54 4.73 11.29
C PHE A 150 6.21 5.44 11.07
N ARG A 151 6.13 6.35 10.10
CA ARG A 151 4.91 7.11 9.81
C ARG A 151 4.64 7.12 8.31
N LEU A 152 3.43 6.73 7.92
CA LEU A 152 2.93 6.81 6.55
C LEU A 152 2.32 8.19 6.29
N ALA A 153 2.98 9.01 5.48
CA ALA A 153 2.39 10.21 4.91
C ALA A 153 1.66 9.84 3.61
N VAL A 154 0.33 9.88 3.64
CA VAL A 154 -0.51 9.50 2.49
C VAL A 154 -0.59 10.68 1.51
N TRP A 155 -0.29 10.41 0.24
CA TRP A 155 -0.50 11.37 -0.84
C TRP A 155 -1.92 11.17 -1.41
N ILE A 156 -2.75 12.22 -1.46
CA ILE A 156 -4.18 12.08 -1.81
C ILE A 156 -4.44 11.77 -3.29
N PHE A 157 -3.61 12.26 -4.22
CA PHE A 157 -3.76 12.03 -5.68
C PHE A 157 -3.10 10.74 -6.20
N ASP A 158 -2.28 10.08 -5.39
CA ASP A 158 -1.59 8.82 -5.68
C ASP A 158 -1.25 8.13 -4.35
N PRO A 159 -2.27 7.59 -3.68
CA PRO A 159 -2.09 7.00 -2.37
C PRO A 159 -1.26 5.71 -2.36
N PHE A 160 -1.16 5.01 -3.50
CA PHE A 160 -0.44 3.74 -3.59
C PHE A 160 1.03 3.93 -3.83
N ARG A 161 1.38 4.82 -4.75
CA ARG A 161 2.76 4.95 -5.19
C ARG A 161 3.38 6.26 -4.75
N GLY A 162 2.58 7.32 -4.62
CA GLY A 162 3.01 8.66 -4.20
C GLY A 162 3.10 8.87 -2.68
N SER A 163 2.56 7.96 -1.86
CA SER A 163 2.70 8.02 -0.41
C SER A 163 4.14 7.79 0.03
N THR A 164 4.50 8.24 1.23
CA THR A 164 5.87 8.15 1.77
C THR A 164 5.87 7.53 3.15
N ILE A 165 6.77 6.57 3.40
CA ILE A 165 7.01 6.05 4.75
C ILE A 165 8.20 6.81 5.35
N HIS A 166 7.94 7.66 6.32
CA HIS A 166 8.97 8.29 7.13
C HIS A 166 9.49 7.30 8.17
N MET A 167 10.80 7.10 8.21
CA MET A 167 11.49 6.33 9.23
C MET A 167 12.45 7.28 9.93
N LYS A 168 12.09 7.74 11.13
CA LYS A 168 12.87 8.73 11.87
C LYS A 168 13.36 8.14 13.18
N PRO A 169 14.64 8.29 13.56
CA PRO A 169 15.08 7.91 14.90
C PRO A 169 14.31 8.73 15.94
N VAL A 170 13.87 8.08 17.02
CA VAL A 170 13.23 8.81 18.14
C VAL A 170 14.28 9.54 18.97
N SER A 171 13.84 10.36 19.92
CA SER A 171 14.75 11.02 20.87
C SER A 171 15.67 9.99 21.53
N ASN A 172 16.98 10.27 21.52
CA ASN A 172 18.06 9.41 22.01
C ASN A 172 18.49 8.24 21.11
N THR A 173 17.84 8.00 19.97
CA THR A 173 18.37 7.10 18.94
C THR A 173 19.25 7.87 17.96
N ARG A 174 20.49 7.41 17.74
CA ARG A 174 21.37 7.96 16.69
C ARG A 174 21.16 7.17 15.40
N GLY A 175 21.09 7.84 14.26
CA GLY A 175 21.05 7.19 12.96
C GLY A 175 20.43 8.07 11.87
N PRO A 176 20.52 7.66 10.60
CA PRO A 176 19.93 8.39 9.50
C PRO A 176 18.40 8.27 9.53
N SER A 177 17.72 9.31 9.02
CA SER A 177 16.30 9.24 8.68
C SER A 177 16.12 8.76 7.24
N HIS A 178 15.05 8.02 6.98
CA HIS A 178 14.68 7.55 5.65
C HIS A 178 13.26 7.99 5.27
N LYS A 179 13.01 8.07 3.97
CA LYS A 179 11.70 8.44 3.42
C LYS A 179 11.40 7.72 2.10
N PRO A 180 11.44 6.37 2.05
CA PRO A 180 11.06 5.64 0.84
C PRO A 180 9.61 5.95 0.44
N SER A 181 9.39 6.06 -0.87
CA SER A 181 8.04 6.08 -1.41
C SER A 181 7.37 4.70 -1.24
N THR A 182 6.05 4.66 -1.14
CA THR A 182 5.31 3.38 -1.17
C THR A 182 5.41 2.71 -2.53
N GLY A 183 5.58 3.49 -3.61
CA GLY A 183 5.88 2.96 -4.95
C GLY A 183 7.17 2.14 -4.98
N GLU A 184 8.26 2.62 -4.37
CA GLU A 184 9.50 1.83 -4.22
C GLU A 184 9.28 0.51 -3.49
N ILE A 185 8.40 0.48 -2.49
CA ILE A 185 8.08 -0.72 -1.72
C ILE A 185 7.27 -1.70 -2.56
N ILE A 186 6.28 -1.20 -3.32
CA ILE A 186 5.48 -2.01 -4.24
C ILE A 186 6.37 -2.60 -5.34
N ASP A 187 7.30 -1.83 -5.90
CA ASP A 187 8.24 -2.33 -6.90
C ASP A 187 9.15 -3.41 -6.32
N ALA A 188 9.65 -3.19 -5.10
CA ALA A 188 10.43 -4.19 -4.38
C ALA A 188 9.64 -5.49 -4.10
N LEU A 189 8.35 -5.38 -3.79
CA LEU A 189 7.43 -6.51 -3.62
C LEU A 189 7.26 -7.26 -4.95
N LYS A 190 6.91 -6.54 -6.03
CA LYS A 190 6.68 -7.13 -7.36
C LYS A 190 7.92 -7.83 -7.91
N ALA A 191 9.10 -7.24 -7.73
CA ALA A 191 10.38 -7.83 -8.15
C ALA A 191 10.70 -9.15 -7.43
N ARG A 192 10.10 -9.40 -6.27
CA ARG A 192 10.29 -10.62 -5.46
C ARG A 192 9.11 -11.58 -5.52
N ALA A 193 8.03 -11.19 -6.18
CA ALA A 193 6.82 -11.98 -6.34
C ALA A 193 6.91 -12.86 -7.59
N HIS A 194 6.05 -13.88 -7.65
CA HIS A 194 5.85 -14.65 -8.87
C HIS A 194 4.87 -13.91 -9.80
N ALA A 195 5.38 -13.36 -10.91
CA ALA A 195 4.55 -12.68 -11.90
C ALA A 195 3.90 -13.67 -12.88
N PHE A 196 2.64 -13.42 -13.25
CA PHE A 196 1.94 -14.17 -14.28
C PHE A 196 0.89 -13.30 -14.97
N LYS A 197 0.45 -13.72 -16.17
CA LYS A 197 -0.54 -12.97 -16.96
C LYS A 197 -1.77 -13.80 -17.26
N HIS A 198 -2.95 -13.16 -17.23
CA HIS A 198 -4.21 -13.74 -17.64
C HIS A 198 -5.05 -12.68 -18.36
N ALA A 199 -5.57 -13.01 -19.55
CA ALA A 199 -6.34 -12.08 -20.38
C ALA A 199 -5.66 -10.71 -20.59
N GLY A 200 -4.33 -10.70 -20.75
CA GLY A 200 -3.53 -9.47 -20.92
C GLY A 200 -3.23 -8.70 -19.64
N VAL A 201 -3.76 -9.13 -18.49
CA VAL A 201 -3.58 -8.50 -17.18
C VAL A 201 -2.47 -9.21 -16.40
N GLU A 202 -1.57 -8.44 -15.80
CA GLU A 202 -0.48 -8.95 -14.95
C GLU A 202 -0.88 -8.99 -13.48
N TYR A 203 -0.53 -10.11 -12.84
CA TYR A 203 -0.74 -10.41 -11.43
C TYR A 203 0.59 -10.84 -10.80
N HIS A 204 0.76 -10.55 -9.51
CA HIS A 204 1.93 -10.94 -8.74
C HIS A 204 1.49 -11.76 -7.53
N ALA A 205 1.92 -13.01 -7.44
CA ALA A 205 1.67 -13.88 -6.30
C ALA A 205 2.81 -13.80 -5.28
N LEU A 206 2.46 -13.57 -4.03
CA LEU A 206 3.35 -13.62 -2.87
C LEU A 206 2.88 -14.71 -1.92
N TYR A 207 3.84 -15.28 -1.19
CA TYR A 207 3.62 -16.36 -0.25
C TYR A 207 4.46 -16.12 1.01
N SER A 208 3.81 -15.95 2.16
CA SER A 208 4.46 -15.56 3.42
C SER A 208 4.09 -16.44 4.58
N THR A 209 5.01 -16.54 5.53
CA THR A 209 4.75 -16.99 6.90
C THR A 209 3.96 -15.95 7.68
N ASP A 210 2.91 -16.41 8.36
CA ASP A 210 2.12 -15.56 9.23
C ASP A 210 2.84 -15.28 10.55
N VAL A 211 2.43 -14.21 11.23
CA VAL A 211 2.91 -13.83 12.56
C VAL A 211 1.82 -14.05 13.60
N ASP A 212 2.17 -14.62 14.75
CA ASP A 212 1.28 -14.68 15.91
C ASP A 212 1.21 -13.30 16.57
N PRO A 213 0.03 -12.65 16.60
CA PRO A 213 -0.12 -11.31 17.15
C PRO A 213 0.13 -11.22 18.66
N ASN A 214 0.08 -12.35 19.39
CA ASN A 214 0.27 -12.34 20.84
C ASN A 214 1.75 -12.43 21.21
N THR A 215 2.56 -13.09 20.40
CA THR A 215 3.97 -13.36 20.69
C THR A 215 4.94 -12.62 19.78
N ASN A 216 4.47 -12.03 18.68
CA ASN A 216 5.29 -11.44 17.61
C ASN A 216 6.31 -12.45 17.06
N ARG A 217 5.90 -13.71 16.91
CA ARG A 217 6.74 -14.78 16.36
C ARG A 217 6.13 -15.34 15.09
N LEU A 218 6.98 -15.94 14.26
CA LEU A 218 6.52 -16.65 13.07
C LEU A 218 5.69 -17.87 13.47
N MET A 219 4.60 -18.09 12.74
CA MET A 219 3.73 -19.27 12.88
C MET A 219 4.11 -20.35 11.85
N ASP A 220 3.50 -21.52 11.98
CA ASP A 220 3.57 -22.57 10.94
C ASP A 220 2.54 -22.34 9.82
N SER A 221 1.56 -21.44 10.02
CA SER A 221 0.60 -21.07 9.00
C SER A 221 1.19 -20.10 7.98
N ARG A 222 0.55 -20.06 6.80
CA ARG A 222 0.99 -19.30 5.64
C ARG A 222 -0.19 -18.59 4.99
N THR A 223 0.08 -17.46 4.35
CA THR A 223 -0.89 -16.66 3.60
C THR A 223 -0.40 -16.42 2.18
N PHE A 224 -1.33 -16.52 1.22
CA PHE A 224 -1.11 -16.04 -0.13
C PHE A 224 -1.64 -14.61 -0.28
N LEU A 225 -0.91 -13.79 -1.03
CA LEU A 225 -1.33 -12.45 -1.44
C LEU A 225 -1.14 -12.31 -2.95
N PHE A 226 -2.19 -11.90 -3.66
CA PHE A 226 -2.17 -11.65 -5.10
C PHE A 226 -2.34 -10.17 -5.34
N LEU A 227 -1.34 -9.53 -5.95
CA LEU A 227 -1.36 -8.11 -6.28
C LEU A 227 -1.65 -7.90 -7.76
N HIS A 228 -2.39 -6.84 -8.04
CA HIS A 228 -2.61 -6.33 -9.39
C HIS A 228 -2.56 -4.79 -9.35
N GLU A 229 -1.83 -4.20 -10.30
CA GLU A 229 -1.80 -2.75 -10.52
C GLU A 229 -2.41 -2.41 -11.88
N ASN A 230 -3.30 -1.43 -11.90
CA ASN A 230 -3.87 -0.83 -13.09
C ASN A 230 -3.84 0.70 -12.97
N GLY A 231 -2.79 1.32 -13.52
CA GLY A 231 -2.57 2.76 -13.41
C GLY A 231 -2.43 3.21 -11.94
N LEU A 232 -3.32 4.08 -11.49
CA LEU A 232 -3.36 4.60 -10.12
C LEU A 232 -4.09 3.68 -9.12
N SER A 233 -4.57 2.53 -9.55
CA SER A 233 -5.27 1.57 -8.68
C SER A 233 -4.38 0.36 -8.42
N THR A 234 -4.18 0.03 -7.15
CA THR A 234 -3.57 -1.23 -6.71
C THR A 234 -4.62 -2.02 -5.94
N ARG A 235 -4.82 -3.28 -6.31
CA ARG A 235 -5.67 -4.22 -5.56
C ARG A 235 -4.87 -5.44 -5.15
N ALA A 236 -5.25 -5.98 -3.99
CA ALA A 236 -4.66 -7.16 -3.42
C ALA A 236 -5.76 -8.13 -2.96
N TRP A 237 -5.57 -9.41 -3.20
CA TRP A 237 -6.46 -10.46 -2.69
C TRP A 237 -5.66 -11.43 -1.85
N ARG A 238 -6.19 -11.73 -0.66
CA ARG A 238 -5.56 -12.62 0.31
C ARG A 238 -6.41 -13.85 0.58
N PHE A 239 -5.75 -14.93 0.95
CA PHE A 239 -6.37 -16.10 1.57
C PHE A 239 -5.32 -16.94 2.29
N SER A 240 -5.72 -17.69 3.32
CA SER A 240 -4.83 -18.58 4.04
C SER A 240 -4.45 -19.78 3.17
N GLU A 241 -3.24 -20.30 3.30
CA GLU A 241 -2.83 -21.52 2.61
C GLU A 241 -3.75 -22.72 2.97
N SER A 242 -4.22 -22.77 4.21
CA SER A 242 -5.17 -23.78 4.70
C SER A 242 -6.51 -23.80 3.97
N SER A 243 -6.90 -22.69 3.30
CA SER A 243 -8.11 -22.62 2.48
C SER A 243 -7.96 -23.32 1.12
N LEU A 244 -6.74 -23.78 0.77
CA LEU A 244 -6.45 -24.61 -0.39
C LEU A 244 -6.05 -26.03 0.07
N PRO A 245 -7.00 -26.98 0.17
CA PRO A 245 -6.68 -28.36 0.49
C PRO A 245 -5.73 -28.97 -0.55
N LEU A 246 -4.83 -29.84 -0.10
CA LEU A 246 -3.85 -30.47 -0.98
C LEU A 246 -4.54 -31.27 -2.09
N GLY A 247 -4.12 -31.03 -3.33
CA GLY A 247 -4.63 -31.70 -4.53
C GLY A 247 -6.06 -31.33 -4.91
N GLN A 248 -6.75 -30.48 -4.15
CA GLN A 248 -8.12 -30.06 -4.44
C GLN A 248 -8.13 -28.72 -5.18
N PRO A 249 -8.76 -28.65 -6.37
CA PRO A 249 -8.93 -27.39 -7.09
C PRO A 249 -9.96 -26.51 -6.39
N VAL A 250 -9.63 -25.23 -6.28
CA VAL A 250 -10.51 -24.20 -5.73
C VAL A 250 -10.64 -23.08 -6.75
N GLU A 251 -11.87 -22.72 -7.10
CA GLU A 251 -12.12 -21.48 -7.83
C GLU A 251 -11.88 -20.30 -6.90
N VAL A 252 -11.10 -19.33 -7.35
CA VAL A 252 -10.80 -18.09 -6.63
C VAL A 252 -11.09 -16.90 -7.53
N SER A 253 -11.78 -15.90 -7.00
CA SER A 253 -12.09 -14.66 -7.74
C SER A 253 -11.23 -13.50 -7.23
N PHE A 254 -10.57 -12.82 -8.16
CA PHE A 254 -9.79 -11.60 -7.95
C PHE A 254 -10.50 -10.45 -8.69
N GLY A 255 -11.53 -9.89 -8.03
CA GLY A 255 -12.51 -9.03 -8.71
C GLY A 255 -13.27 -9.84 -9.77
N ASP A 256 -13.27 -9.34 -11.02
CA ASP A 256 -13.94 -10.00 -12.15
C ASP A 256 -13.15 -11.18 -12.73
N ALA A 257 -11.85 -11.27 -12.43
CA ALA A 257 -10.99 -12.35 -12.91
C ALA A 257 -11.18 -13.61 -12.06
N LYS A 258 -11.31 -14.76 -12.72
CA LYS A 258 -11.53 -16.06 -12.07
C LYS A 258 -10.39 -17.01 -12.40
N PHE A 259 -9.84 -17.59 -11.34
CA PHE A 259 -8.75 -18.57 -11.42
C PHE A 259 -9.21 -19.88 -10.81
N ILE A 260 -8.58 -20.96 -11.23
CA ILE A 260 -8.60 -22.23 -10.51
C ILE A 260 -7.21 -22.41 -9.92
N LEU A 261 -7.16 -22.52 -8.60
CA LEU A 261 -5.95 -22.71 -7.83
C LEU A 261 -5.92 -24.13 -7.29
N THR A 262 -4.80 -24.82 -7.48
CA THR A 262 -4.58 -26.14 -6.87
C THR A 262 -3.24 -26.14 -6.15
N ARG A 263 -3.27 -26.32 -4.84
CA ARG A 263 -2.05 -26.49 -4.04
C ARG A 263 -1.60 -27.95 -4.12
N THR A 264 -0.37 -28.17 -4.55
CA THR A 264 0.33 -29.45 -4.42
C THR A 264 1.21 -29.42 -3.18
N GLY A 265 1.94 -30.49 -2.87
CA GLY A 265 2.86 -30.50 -1.74
C GLY A 265 3.99 -29.46 -1.81
N SER A 266 4.34 -28.98 -3.02
CA SER A 266 5.45 -28.03 -3.22
C SER A 266 5.17 -26.92 -4.23
N GLU A 267 4.02 -26.95 -4.90
CA GLU A 267 3.65 -25.99 -5.93
C GLU A 267 2.25 -25.43 -5.71
N LEU A 268 2.00 -24.22 -6.22
CA LEU A 268 0.66 -23.73 -6.51
C LEU A 268 0.47 -23.70 -8.01
N LEU A 269 -0.52 -24.43 -8.50
CA LEU A 269 -0.94 -24.41 -9.90
C LEU A 269 -2.00 -23.35 -10.09
N ILE A 270 -1.82 -22.48 -11.08
CA ILE A 270 -2.75 -21.39 -11.41
C ILE A 270 -3.27 -21.61 -12.83
N GLN A 271 -4.58 -21.72 -12.97
CA GLN A 271 -5.26 -21.94 -14.25
C GLN A 271 -6.32 -20.86 -14.49
N GLY A 272 -6.53 -20.49 -15.75
CA GLY A 272 -7.57 -19.53 -16.13
C GLY A 272 -8.93 -20.20 -16.21
N ARG A 273 -9.99 -19.52 -15.75
CA ARG A 273 -11.36 -20.03 -15.89
C ARG A 273 -12.04 -19.55 -17.16
#